data_AF-A0A6C0DZ13-F1
#
_entry.id   AF-A0A6C0DZ13-F1
#
_cell.length_a   1.000
_cell.length_b   1.000
_cell.length_c   1.000
_cell.angle_alpha   90.00
_cell.angle_beta   90.00
_cell.angle_gamma   90.00
#
_symmetry.space_group_name_H-M   'P 1'
#
loop_
_entity.id
_entity.type
_entity.pdbx_description
1 polymer ?
#
loop_
_entity_poly.entity_id
_entity_poly.type
_entity_poly.pdbx_seq_one_letter_code
_entity_poly.pdbx_strand_id
1 'polypeptide(L)'
;MPSIVYAGVRYTQTRHAIQCRKCLETIESKYIHDFKYCSCQAVGIDGGISAGNSILGNMSDIEDRSMYCAIVKKKKIWLPQFAYNNTT
;
A
#
# COMPACT_ATOMS: atom_id res chain seq x y z
N MET A 1 8.65 -2.80 -9.15
CA MET A 1 8.30 -2.62 -7.72
C MET A 1 7.90 -1.18 -7.51
N PRO A 2 6.72 -0.91 -6.95
CA PRO A 2 6.26 0.45 -6.67
C PRO A 2 7.22 1.19 -5.75
N SER A 3 7.39 2.49 -6.00
CA SER A 3 8.29 3.33 -5.22
C SER A 3 7.79 4.76 -5.15
N ILE A 4 8.07 5.44 -4.04
CA ILE A 4 7.73 6.84 -3.80
C ILE A 4 9.04 7.61 -3.59
N VAL A 5 9.12 8.83 -4.11
CA VAL A 5 10.23 9.76 -3.81
C VAL A 5 9.73 10.81 -2.83
N TYR A 6 10.36 10.88 -1.66
CA TYR A 6 10.03 11.86 -0.63
C TYR A 6 11.32 12.46 -0.06
N ALA A 7 11.38 13.79 0.04
CA ALA A 7 12.57 14.52 0.51
C ALA A 7 13.87 14.09 -0.18
N GLY A 8 13.82 13.82 -1.49
CA GLY A 8 14.98 13.40 -2.29
C GLY A 8 15.40 11.93 -2.12
N VAL A 9 14.68 11.14 -1.32
CA VAL A 9 14.97 9.71 -1.09
C VAL A 9 13.92 8.85 -1.78
N ARG A 10 14.36 7.81 -2.50
CA ARG A 10 13.47 6.80 -3.10
C ARG A 10 13.19 5.69 -2.08
N TYR A 11 11.91 5.48 -1.77
CA TYR A 11 11.42 4.42 -0.91
C TYR A 11 10.72 3.36 -1.76
N THR A 12 11.09 2.09 -1.57
CA THR A 12 10.46 0.95 -2.24
C THR A 12 9.36 0.38 -1.36
N GLN A 13 8.23 0.01 -1.97
CA GLN A 13 7.15 -0.67 -1.26
C GLN A 13 7.65 -1.99 -0.69
N THR A 14 7.25 -2.29 0.53
CA THR A 14 7.53 -3.56 1.24
C THR A 14 6.27 -4.23 1.75
N ARG A 15 5.10 -3.58 1.61
CA ARG A 15 3.79 -4.12 1.95
C ARG A 15 2.74 -3.46 1.06
N HIS A 16 1.86 -4.27 0.47
CA HIS A 16 0.72 -3.82 -0.30
C HIS A 16 -0.57 -4.17 0.45
N ALA A 17 -1.11 -3.19 1.18
CA ALA A 17 -2.25 -3.41 2.06
C ALA A 17 -3.15 -2.18 2.10
N ILE A 18 -4.45 -2.41 2.32
CA ILE A 18 -5.46 -1.38 2.54
C ILE A 18 -6.36 -1.78 3.69
N GLN A 19 -6.97 -0.79 4.33
CA GLN A 19 -8.08 -0.98 5.26
C GLN A 19 -9.36 -0.46 4.64
N CYS A 20 -10.43 -1.25 4.73
CA CYS A 20 -11.76 -0.82 4.35
C CYS A 20 -12.33 0.11 5.43
N ARG A 21 -12.74 1.32 5.08
CA ARG A 21 -13.36 2.25 6.04
C ARG A 21 -14.77 1.86 6.47
N LYS A 22 -15.43 0.96 5.72
CA LYS A 22 -16.78 0.48 6.02
C LYS A 22 -16.80 -0.63 7.06
N CYS A 23 -16.06 -1.71 6.81
CA CYS A 23 -16.01 -2.87 7.72
C CYS A 23 -14.75 -2.93 8.60
N LEU A 24 -13.83 -1.97 8.45
CA LEU A 24 -12.57 -1.86 9.21
C LEU A 24 -11.58 -3.01 9.02
N GLU A 25 -11.88 -3.96 8.13
CA GLU A 25 -10.98 -5.05 7.80
C GLU A 25 -9.78 -4.56 7.00
N THR A 26 -8.59 -5.04 7.39
CA THR A 26 -7.36 -4.83 6.65
C THR A 26 -7.06 -6.04 5.79
N ILE A 27 -6.90 -5.83 4.49
CA ILE A 27 -6.51 -6.85 3.52
C ILE A 27 -5.13 -6.53 2.96
N GLU A 28 -4.34 -7.56 2.66
CA GLU A 28 -2.97 -7.45 2.15
C GLU A 28 -2.76 -8.46 1.03
N SER A 29 -2.32 -7.98 -0.13
CA SER A 29 -1.89 -8.83 -1.24
C SER A 29 -0.37 -9.06 -1.15
N LYS A 30 0.05 -10.32 -1.13
CA LYS A 30 1.46 -10.72 -0.94
C LYS A 30 2.12 -11.19 -2.23
N TYR A 31 1.35 -11.71 -3.18
CA TYR A 31 1.85 -12.30 -4.43
C TYR A 31 1.19 -11.69 -5.65
N ILE A 32 1.78 -11.90 -6.84
CA ILE A 32 1.32 -11.30 -8.11
C ILE A 32 -0.10 -11.72 -8.49
N HIS A 33 -0.57 -12.86 -7.98
CA HIS A 33 -1.92 -13.38 -8.18
C HIS A 33 -2.52 -13.72 -6.81
N ASP A 34 -2.82 -12.68 -6.02
CA ASP A 34 -3.30 -12.81 -4.64
C ASP A 34 -4.41 -11.79 -4.40
N PHE A 35 -5.49 -12.01 -5.16
CA PHE A 35 -6.67 -11.19 -5.15
C PHE A 35 -7.47 -11.39 -3.87
N LYS A 36 -7.79 -10.29 -3.19
CA LYS A 36 -8.51 -10.29 -1.92
C LYS A 36 -9.58 -9.21 -1.92
N TYR A 37 -10.73 -9.54 -1.34
CA TYR A 37 -11.77 -8.58 -0.96
C TYR A 37 -11.87 -8.51 0.55
N CYS A 38 -12.26 -7.34 1.08
CA CYS A 38 -12.77 -7.29 2.44
C CYS A 38 -14.12 -8.03 2.54
N SER A 39 -14.50 -8.39 3.76
CA SER A 39 -15.74 -9.10 4.11
C SER A 39 -17.01 -8.43 3.61
N CYS A 40 -17.07 -7.09 3.55
CA CYS A 40 -18.21 -6.37 3.01
C CYS A 40 -18.16 -6.15 1.49
N GLN A 41 -17.11 -6.65 0.83
CA GLN A 41 -16.87 -6.59 -0.62
C GLN A 41 -16.82 -5.17 -1.21
N ALA A 42 -16.69 -4.13 -0.37
CA ALA A 42 -16.64 -2.75 -0.83
C ALA A 42 -15.29 -2.38 -1.47
N VAL A 43 -14.19 -3.02 -1.04
CA VAL A 43 -12.83 -2.75 -1.52
C VAL A 43 -12.04 -4.04 -1.69
N GLY A 44 -11.17 -4.07 -2.70
CA GLY A 44 -10.31 -5.21 -3.03
C GLY A 44 -8.86 -4.81 -3.30
N ILE A 45 -7.95 -5.77 -3.27
CA ILE A 45 -6.52 -5.58 -3.50
C ILE A 45 -5.91 -6.79 -4.23
N ASP A 46 -4.94 -6.57 -5.12
CA ASP A 46 -4.28 -7.64 -5.89
C ASP A 46 -2.85 -7.25 -6.33
N GLY A 47 -2.08 -8.26 -6.78
CA GLY A 47 -0.82 -8.08 -7.47
C GLY A 47 0.42 -7.98 -6.60
N GLY A 48 0.28 -8.07 -5.27
CA GLY A 48 1.41 -8.08 -4.34
C GLY A 48 2.27 -6.82 -4.43
N ILE A 49 3.58 -6.96 -4.19
CA ILE A 49 4.55 -5.86 -4.34
C ILE A 49 5.12 -5.90 -5.77
N SER A 50 4.25 -5.68 -6.75
CA SER A 50 4.58 -5.70 -8.18
C SER A 50 4.17 -4.40 -8.86
N ALA A 51 4.71 -4.13 -10.06
CA ALA A 51 4.34 -2.96 -10.84
C ALA A 51 2.86 -2.98 -11.29
N GLY A 52 2.26 -4.17 -11.37
CA GLY A 52 0.84 -4.35 -11.72
C GLY A 52 -0.06 -4.53 -10.51
N ASN A 53 0.36 -4.11 -9.31
CA ASN A 53 -0.52 -4.18 -8.15
C ASN A 53 -1.66 -3.16 -8.25
N SER A 54 -2.79 -3.49 -7.64
CA SER A 54 -4.01 -2.73 -7.83
C SER A 54 -4.91 -2.76 -6.61
N ILE A 55 -5.69 -1.70 -6.47
CA ILE A 55 -6.72 -1.54 -5.45
C ILE A 55 -8.04 -1.29 -6.19
N LEU A 56 -9.12 -1.93 -5.72
CA LEU A 56 -10.46 -1.77 -6.26
C LEU A 56 -11.39 -1.18 -5.18
N GLY A 57 -12.42 -0.45 -5.63
CA GLY A 57 -13.45 0.14 -4.76
C GLY A 57 -13.46 1.67 -4.79
N ASN A 58 -14.39 2.27 -4.06
CA ASN A 58 -14.48 3.73 -3.94
C ASN A 58 -13.33 4.27 -3.08
N MET A 59 -12.68 5.35 -3.53
CA MET A 59 -11.61 5.99 -2.77
C MET A 59 -12.03 6.42 -1.35
N SER A 60 -13.29 6.80 -1.16
CA SER A 60 -13.85 7.16 0.15
C SER A 60 -13.86 6.00 1.14
N ASP A 61 -13.86 4.76 0.64
CA ASP A 61 -13.94 3.54 1.42
C ASP A 61 -12.54 2.92 1.68
N ILE A 62 -11.48 3.52 1.14
CA ILE A 62 -10.11 3.00 1.17
C ILE A 62 -9.25 3.84 2.12
N GLU A 63 -8.52 3.18 3.01
CA GLU A 63 -7.40 3.75 3.74
C GLU A 63 -6.11 2.99 3.38
N ASP A 64 -5.08 3.71 2.90
CA ASP A 64 -3.82 3.09 2.53
C ASP A 64 -3.04 2.61 3.77
N ARG A 65 -2.67 1.33 3.77
CA ARG A 65 -1.85 0.66 4.80
C ARG A 65 -0.56 0.08 4.22
N SER A 66 -0.19 0.50 3.01
CA SER A 66 1.07 0.15 2.37
C SER A 66 2.25 0.69 3.15
N MET A 67 3.36 -0.04 3.13
CA MET A 67 4.59 0.37 3.80
C MET A 67 5.70 0.51 2.77
N TYR A 68 6.55 1.52 2.96
CA TYR A 68 7.68 1.80 2.11
C TYR A 68 8.93 2.00 2.97
N CYS A 69 10.08 1.52 2.49
CA CYS A 69 11.36 1.77 3.16
C CYS A 69 12.46 2.10 2.16
N ALA A 70 13.50 2.76 2.65
CA ALA A 70 14.74 3.01 1.93
C ALA A 70 15.92 2.53 2.78
N ILE A 71 17.03 2.20 2.12
CA ILE A 71 18.30 1.93 2.80
C ILE A 71 19.22 3.14 2.54
N VAL A 72 19.51 3.91 3.59
CA VAL A 72 20.38 5.09 3.52
C VAL A 72 21.55 4.87 4.45
N LYS A 73 22.78 4.92 3.93
CA LYS A 73 24.01 4.69 4.71
C LYS A 73 23.94 3.40 5.56
N LYS A 74 23.46 2.30 4.95
CA LYS A 74 23.23 0.98 5.60
C LYS A 74 22.15 0.96 6.69
N LYS A 75 21.38 2.03 6.89
CA LYS A 75 20.25 2.06 7.82
C LYS A 75 18.93 1.92 7.06
N LYS A 76 18.03 1.08 7.55
CA LYS A 76 16.66 0.97 7.05
C LYS A 76 15.82 2.10 7.64
N ILE A 77 15.25 2.93 6.76
CA ILE A 77 14.38 4.05 7.13
C ILE A 77 13.00 3.78 6.55
N TRP A 78 11.98 3.86 7.39
CA TRP A 78 10.58 3.73 6.97
C TRP A 78 10.03 5.07 6.54
N LEU A 79 9.24 5.09 5.46
CA LEU A 79 8.50 6.27 5.04
C LEU A 79 7.39 6.54 6.08
N PRO A 80 7.30 7.75 6.65
CA PRO A 80 6.22 8.09 7.58
C PRO A 80 4.83 8.02 6.93
N GLN A 81 3.81 7.63 7.70
CA GLN A 81 2.43 7.46 7.21
C GLN A 81 1.89 8.72 6.48
N PHE A 82 2.18 9.90 7.02
CA PHE A 82 1.68 11.16 6.45
C PHE A 82 2.28 11.50 5.08
N ALA A 83 3.42 10.90 4.71
CA ALA A 83 4.15 11.28 3.50
C ALA A 83 3.54 10.72 2.21
N TYR A 84 2.68 9.71 2.29
CA TYR A 84 1.95 9.15 1.13
C TYR A 84 0.48 9.54 1.09
N ASN A 85 -0.11 10.02 2.19
CA ASN A 85 -1.47 10.56 2.19
C ASN A 85 -1.59 11.90 1.45
N ASN A 86 -0.47 12.58 1.17
CA ASN A 86 -0.41 13.88 0.49
C ASN A 86 -0.08 13.78 -1.02
N THR A 87 -0.04 12.56 -1.57
CA THR A 87 0.27 12.29 -2.99
C THR A 87 -0.94 11.83 -3.81
N THR A 88 -2.15 11.94 -3.25
CA THR A 88 -3.44 11.65 -3.91
C THR A 88 -4.26 12.90 -4.11
#